data_AF-A0A673LYC7-F1
#
_entry.id   AF-A0A673LYC7-F1
#
_cell.length_a   1.000
_cell.length_b   1.000
_cell.length_c   1.000
_cell.angle_alpha   90.00
_cell.angle_beta   90.00
_cell.angle_gamma   90.00
#
_symmetry.space_group_name_H-M   'P 1'
#
loop_
_entity.id
_entity.type
_entity.pdbx_description
1 polymer ?
#
loop_
_entity_poly.entity_id
_entity_poly.type
_entity_poly.pdbx_seq_one_letter_code
_entity_poly.pdbx_strand_id
1 'polypeptide(L)' 'MSYRRGALIVLEGVDRAGKTTQCQKLVQALQQSGRAAEMIRFPGKMTSLLFYFPM' A
#
# COMPACT_ATOMS: atom_id res chain seq x y z
N MET A 1 17.27 14.81 14.48
CA MET A 1 16.21 14.72 13.45
C MET A 1 15.45 13.43 13.64
N SER A 2 14.14 13.50 13.92
CA SER A 2 13.29 12.31 13.97
C SER A 2 12.90 11.95 12.54
N TYR A 3 13.42 10.84 12.01
CA TYR A 3 12.96 10.31 10.73
C TYR A 3 11.50 9.85 10.87
N ARG A 4 10.60 10.40 10.05
CA ARG A 4 9.22 9.91 10.00
C ARG A 4 9.23 8.50 9.40
N ARG A 5 8.82 7.51 10.19
CA ARG A 5 8.63 6.13 9.71
C ARG A 5 7.29 6.01 9.00
N GLY A 6 7.28 5.29 7.87
CA GLY A 6 6.06 4.85 7.21
C GLY A 6 5.41 3.64 7.92
N ALA A 7 4.25 3.21 7.43
CA ALA A 7 3.56 2.01 7.88
C ALA A 7 3.30 1.06 6.70
N LEU A 8 3.52 -0.23 6.91
CA LEU A 8 3.11 -1.29 6.00
C LEU A 8 1.82 -1.92 6.55
N ILE A 9 0.74 -1.87 5.77
CA ILE A 9 -0.55 -2.45 6.13
C ILE A 9 -0.81 -3.66 5.23
N VAL A 10 -0.97 -4.84 5.84
CA VAL A 10 -1.28 -6.09 5.14
C VAL A 10 -2.74 -6.46 5.41
N LEU A 11 -3.50 -6.77 4.36
CA LEU A 11 -4.88 -7.24 4.46
C LEU A 11 -4.94 -8.73 4.17
N GLU A 12 -5.17 -9.53 5.21
CA GLU A 12 -5.27 -10.99 5.15
C GLU A 12 -6.72 -11.48 5.17
N GLY A 13 -6.95 -12.70 4.67
CA GLY A 13 -8.27 -13.34 4.72
C GLY A 13 -8.46 -14.41 3.64
N VAL A 14 -9.59 -15.11 3.70
CA VAL A 14 -9.92 -16.20 2.77
C VAL A 14 -10.15 -15.71 1.33
N ASP A 15 -10.17 -16.64 0.38
CA ASP A 15 -10.49 -16.33 -1.01
C ASP A 15 -11.86 -15.70 -1.15
N ARG A 16 -11.96 -14.73 -2.06
CA ARG A 16 -13.17 -13.93 -2.31
C ARG A 16 -13.69 -13.11 -1.12
N ALA A 17 -12.90 -12.94 -0.05
CA ALA A 17 -13.24 -12.07 1.09
C ALA A 17 -13.28 -10.55 0.77
N GLY A 18 -13.00 -10.14 -0.48
CA GLY A 18 -13.05 -8.73 -0.89
C GLY A 18 -11.83 -7.89 -0.51
N LYS A 19 -10.72 -8.51 -0.14
CA LYS A 19 -9.46 -7.85 0.28
C LYS A 19 -8.99 -6.76 -0.69
N THR A 20 -9.07 -7.00 -2.00
CA THR A 20 -8.71 -6.01 -3.04
C THR A 20 -9.56 -4.74 -2.96
N THR A 21 -10.88 -4.89 -2.83
CA THR A 21 -11.81 -3.76 -2.70
C THR A 21 -11.57 -3.00 -1.40
N GLN A 22 -11.33 -3.72 -0.30
CA GLN A 22 -11.01 -3.11 0.99
C GLN A 22 -9.69 -2.32 0.93
N CYS A 23 -8.67 -2.87 0.29
CA CYS A 23 -7.39 -2.19 0.08
C CYS A 23 -7.57 -0.88 -0.73
N GLN A 24 -8.39 -0.89 -1.77
CA GLN A 24 -8.67 0.30 -2.59
C GLN A 24 -9.35 1.40 -1.78
N LYS A 25 -10.37 1.02 -0.99
CA LYS A 25 -11.09 1.95 -0.10
C LYS A 25 -10.17 2.54 0.97
N LEU A 26 -9.29 1.73 1.56
CA LEU A 26 -8.34 2.18 2.56
C LEU A 26 -7.36 3.21 1.99
N VAL A 27 -6.77 2.93 0.83
CA VAL A 27 -5.86 3.87 0.16
C VAL A 27 -6.57 5.19 -0.16
N GLN A 28 -7.78 5.13 -0.73
CA GLN A 28 -8.58 6.32 -1.02
C GLN A 28 -8.86 7.14 0.25
N ALA A 29 -9.28 6.49 1.35
CA ALA A 29 -9.57 7.17 2.61
C ALA A 29 -8.31 7.82 3.22
N LEU A 30 -7.16 7.16 3.15
CA LEU A 30 -5.88 7.70 3.62
C LEU A 30 -5.49 8.94 2.80
N GLN A 31 -5.57 8.85 1.47
CA GLN A 31 -5.28 9.97 0.56
C GLN A 31 -6.24 11.15 0.79
N GLN A 32 -7.54 10.89 0.95
CA GLN A 32 -8.53 11.92 1.28
C GLN A 32 -8.26 12.58 2.65
N SER A 33 -7.63 11.86 3.57
CA SER A 33 -7.19 12.40 4.87
C SER A 33 -5.85 13.14 4.83
N GLY A 34 -5.27 13.37 3.63
CA GLY A 34 -3.99 14.04 3.45
C GLY A 34 -2.77 13.17 3.73
N ARG A 35 -2.92 11.83 3.76
CA ARG A 35 -1.82 10.89 3.99
C ARG A 35 -1.40 10.24 2.68
N ALA A 36 -0.10 10.26 2.39
CA ALA A 36 0.47 9.48 1.30
C ALA A 36 0.25 7.98 1.58
N ALA A 37 -0.40 7.29 0.64
CA ALA A 37 -0.68 5.87 0.71
C ALA A 37 -0.69 5.27 -0.68
N GLU A 38 -0.11 4.08 -0.82
CA GLU A 38 0.00 3.36 -2.08
C GLU A 38 -0.46 1.91 -1.90
N MET A 39 -1.12 1.36 -2.92
CA MET A 39 -1.48 -0.05 -2.97
C MET A 39 -0.35 -0.84 -3.61
N ILE A 40 0.17 -1.84 -2.91
CA ILE A 40 1.14 -2.80 -3.44
C ILE A 40 0.41 -4.14 -3.66
N ARG A 41 0.54 -4.72 -4.86
CA ARG A 41 0.05 -6.07 -5.17
C ARG A 41 1.24 -7.00 -5.36
N PHE A 42 1.20 -8.20 -4.79
CA PHE A 42 2.23 -9.23 -4.95
C PHE A 42 1.65 -10.52 -5.55
N PRO A 43 2.34 -11.16 -6.51
CA PRO A 43 3.42 -10.62 -7.31
C PRO A 43 2.82 -9.64 -8.33
N GLY A 44 3.05 -8.33 -8.15
CA GLY A 44 2.73 -7.35 -9.17
C GLY A 44 3.53 -7.65 -10.43
N LYS A 45 3.09 -7.19 -11.61
CA LYS A 45 3.94 -7.20 -12.81
C LYS A 45 5.32 -6.69 -12.38
N MET A 46 6.30 -7.58 -12.36
CA MET A 46 7.63 -7.31 -11.88
C MET A 46 8.28 -6.41 -12.92
N THR A 47 8.06 -5.10 -12.83
CA THR A 47 9.03 -4.14 -13.35
C THR A 47 10.24 -4.31 -12.47
N SER A 48 11.11 -5.22 -12.92
CA SER A 48 12.50 -5.40 -12.53
C SER A 48 13.01 -4.33 -11.56
N LEU A 49 13.06 -4.69 -10.28
CA LEU A 49 14.10 -4.31 -9.34
C LEU A 49 14.70 -2.89 -9.55
N LEU A 50 13.94 -1.83 -9.29
CA LEU A 50 14.53 -0.54 -8.93
C LEU A 50 13.71 0.06 -7.79
N PHE A 51 14.00 -0.38 -6.56
CA PHE A 51 13.65 0.36 -5.35
C PHE A 51 14.51 1.63 -5.27
N TYR A 52 14.31 2.58 -6.19
CA TYR A 52 14.71 3.96 -5.95
C TYR A 52 13.56 4.63 -5.20
N PHE A 53 13.58 4.51 -3.87
CA PHE A 53 12.94 5.49 -3.02
C PHE A 53 13.87 6.71 -2.98
N PRO A 54 13.54 7.86 -3.57
CA PRO A 54 14.25 9.09 -3.26
C PRO A 54 13.99 9.41 -1.78
N MET A 55 15.05 9.40 -0.99
CA MET A 55 15.10 10.06 0.32
C MET A 55 14.98 11.57 0.16
#